data_AF-A0A849K9A5-F1
#
_entry.id   AF-A0A849K9A5-F1
#
_cell.length_a   1.000
_cell.length_b   1.000
_cell.length_c   1.000
_cell.angle_alpha   90.00
_cell.angle_beta   90.00
_cell.angle_gamma   90.00
#
_symmetry.space_group_name_H-M   'P 1'
#
loop_
_entity.id
_entity.type
_entity.pdbx_description
1 polymer ?
#
loop_
_entity_poly.entity_id
_entity_poly.type
_entity_poly.pdbx_seq_one_letter_code
_entity_poly.pdbx_strand_id
1 'polypeptide(L)'
;MSVAQQVEQKETMAIQYTIELRKMLSDVPVREEIREFLFKVWAEVLAVAAVKNGPQHTETLALKKSASDLVWAASAKPNRHDRAKVIQDLPDLLARLRRGMSLLGLNSADQENHIKVIGDTLADAFLSKTEAIPHARIEEMTRRLANLEDFVSDDDAGELPLDQESIEMMLGIDASMIEVISTGGSQPSAAMMGWANELQPGTWFTMDHNGRIAQAQYAWCSDRRQLHLFAANDGYCYLMPLRRLASYLQAGLLTPTEEEALTVRATRDALAKLDANPERLLQ
;
A
#
# COMPACT_ATOMS: atom_id res chain seq x y z
N MET A 1 14.86 -7.94 -17.31
CA MET A 1 14.17 -6.87 -16.57
C MET A 1 15.22 -5.87 -16.13
N SER A 2 14.94 -4.57 -16.25
CA SER A 2 15.83 -3.54 -15.69
C SER A 2 15.72 -3.54 -14.16
N VAL A 3 16.71 -2.97 -13.47
CA VAL A 3 16.70 -2.82 -12.00
C VAL A 3 15.46 -2.03 -11.55
N ALA A 4 15.08 -0.98 -12.29
CA ALA A 4 13.87 -0.21 -12.02
C ALA A 4 12.59 -1.07 -12.09
N GLN A 5 12.47 -1.93 -13.11
CA GLN A 5 11.32 -2.85 -13.25
C GLN A 5 11.24 -3.88 -12.12
N GLN A 6 12.39 -4.34 -11.61
CA GLN A 6 12.42 -5.28 -10.48
C GLN A 6 12.02 -4.62 -9.16
N VAL A 7 12.42 -3.36 -8.94
CA VAL A 7 12.02 -2.59 -7.76
C VAL A 7 10.52 -2.32 -7.78
N GLU A 8 9.98 -1.86 -8.92
CA GLU A 8 8.55 -1.60 -9.10
C GLU A 8 7.70 -2.88 -8.91
N GLN A 9 8.15 -4.00 -9.46
CA GLN A 9 7.49 -5.30 -9.28
C GLN A 9 7.51 -5.72 -7.80
N LYS A 10 8.63 -5.53 -7.10
CA LYS A 10 8.74 -5.84 -5.66
C LYS A 10 7.75 -5.02 -4.84
N GLU A 11 7.68 -3.72 -5.08
CA GLU A 11 6.78 -2.81 -4.33
C GLU A 11 5.31 -3.19 -4.53
N THR A 12 4.92 -3.44 -5.78
CA THR A 12 3.55 -3.90 -6.11
C THR A 12 3.22 -5.20 -5.39
N MET A 13 4.13 -6.18 -5.44
CA MET A 13 3.94 -7.48 -4.79
C MET A 13 3.92 -7.37 -3.26
N ALA A 14 4.74 -6.51 -2.67
CA ALA A 14 4.77 -6.31 -1.21
C ALA A 14 3.44 -5.76 -0.70
N ILE A 15 2.86 -4.78 -1.41
CA ILE A 15 1.54 -4.25 -1.10
C ILE A 15 0.48 -5.36 -1.21
N GLN A 16 0.43 -6.05 -2.35
CA GLN A 16 -0.53 -7.14 -2.59
C GLN A 16 -0.44 -8.26 -1.55
N TYR A 17 0.77 -8.68 -1.20
CA TYR A 17 0.97 -9.69 -0.17
C TYR A 17 0.55 -9.21 1.21
N THR A 18 0.76 -7.93 1.54
CA THR A 18 0.28 -7.34 2.80
C THR A 18 -1.24 -7.37 2.89
N ILE A 19 -1.93 -7.01 1.80
CA ILE A 19 -3.40 -7.03 1.70
C ILE A 19 -3.92 -8.44 1.95
N GLU A 20 -3.39 -9.42 1.23
CA GLU A 20 -3.80 -10.81 1.34
C GLU A 20 -3.50 -11.38 2.73
N LEU A 21 -2.34 -11.06 3.31
CA LEU A 21 -2.02 -11.43 4.69
C LEU A 21 -3.03 -10.82 5.69
N ARG A 22 -3.39 -9.54 5.55
CA ARG A 22 -4.41 -8.90 6.40
C ARG A 22 -5.77 -9.56 6.26
N LYS A 23 -6.20 -9.85 5.02
CA LYS A 23 -7.46 -10.55 4.71
C LYS A 23 -7.49 -11.94 5.34
N MET A 24 -6.40 -12.71 5.21
CA MET A 24 -6.27 -14.05 5.79
C MET A 24 -6.28 -14.05 7.33
N LEU A 25 -5.75 -13.01 7.97
CA LEU A 25 -5.61 -12.93 9.42
C LEU A 25 -6.73 -12.16 10.13
N SER A 26 -7.66 -11.56 9.39
CA SER A 26 -8.78 -10.75 9.90
C SER A 26 -9.54 -11.44 11.04
N ASP A 27 -10.00 -12.67 10.81
CA ASP A 27 -10.76 -13.49 11.76
C ASP A 27 -9.88 -14.48 12.58
N VAL A 28 -8.55 -14.34 12.50
CA VAL A 28 -7.61 -15.24 13.17
C VAL A 28 -7.05 -14.55 14.42
N PRO A 29 -7.17 -15.16 15.62
CA PRO A 29 -6.67 -14.58 16.87
C PRO A 29 -5.13 -14.68 16.94
N VAL A 30 -4.47 -13.81 16.18
CA VAL A 30 -3.00 -13.66 16.15
C VAL A 30 -2.61 -12.45 16.97
N ARG A 31 -1.55 -12.58 17.76
CA ARG A 31 -0.97 -11.49 18.55
C ARG A 31 -0.47 -10.36 17.66
N GLU A 32 -0.59 -9.12 18.15
CA GLU A 32 -0.32 -7.92 17.35
C GLU A 32 1.14 -7.86 16.90
N GLU A 33 2.09 -8.27 17.74
CA GLU A 33 3.52 -8.29 17.41
C GLU A 33 3.84 -9.19 16.21
N ILE A 34 3.11 -10.30 16.08
CA ILE A 34 3.25 -11.21 14.93
C ILE A 34 2.56 -10.63 13.69
N ARG A 35 1.40 -9.97 13.85
CA ARG A 35 0.72 -9.28 12.76
C ARG A 35 1.59 -8.17 12.19
N GLU A 36 2.13 -7.30 13.05
CA GLU A 36 3.05 -6.23 12.67
C GLU A 36 4.27 -6.77 11.93
N PHE A 37 4.92 -7.82 12.45
CA PHE A 37 6.04 -8.44 11.76
C PHE A 37 5.66 -8.99 10.38
N LEU A 38 4.52 -9.68 10.27
CA LEU A 38 4.07 -10.27 9.01
C LEU A 38 3.75 -9.21 7.96
N PHE A 39 3.11 -8.10 8.37
CA PHE A 39 2.70 -7.03 7.46
C PHE A 39 3.86 -6.10 7.09
N LYS A 40 4.68 -5.69 8.06
CA LYS A 40 5.72 -4.66 7.84
C LYS A 40 7.04 -5.23 7.34
N VAL A 41 7.35 -6.49 7.65
CA VAL A 41 8.65 -7.10 7.30
C VAL A 41 8.46 -8.31 6.40
N TRP A 42 7.60 -9.25 6.79
CA TRP A 42 7.54 -10.53 6.11
C TRP A 42 6.94 -10.44 4.71
N ALA A 43 5.92 -9.60 4.50
CA ALA A 43 5.35 -9.33 3.18
C ALA A 43 6.41 -8.83 2.18
N GLU A 44 7.33 -7.97 2.62
CA GLU A 44 8.45 -7.51 1.81
C GLU A 44 9.44 -8.61 1.48
N VAL A 45 9.77 -9.47 2.45
CA VAL A 45 10.62 -10.65 2.24
C VAL A 45 10.03 -11.57 1.17
N LEU A 46 8.71 -11.82 1.24
CA LEU A 46 8.00 -12.65 0.26
C LEU A 46 8.09 -12.02 -1.14
N ALA A 47 7.86 -10.72 -1.26
CA ALA A 47 7.93 -10.00 -2.53
C ALA A 47 9.32 -10.03 -3.14
N VAL A 48 10.37 -9.78 -2.34
CA VAL A 48 11.77 -9.88 -2.79
C VAL A 48 12.09 -11.29 -3.27
N ALA A 49 11.69 -12.32 -2.52
CA ALA A 49 11.93 -13.71 -2.91
C ALA A 49 11.21 -14.08 -4.21
N ALA A 50 9.97 -13.64 -4.38
CA ALA A 50 9.17 -13.93 -5.56
C ALA A 50 9.70 -13.20 -6.82
N VAL A 51 10.14 -11.94 -6.70
CA VAL A 51 10.79 -11.22 -7.81
C VAL A 51 12.15 -11.84 -8.16
N LYS A 52 12.94 -12.21 -7.16
CA LYS A 52 14.32 -12.70 -7.36
C LYS A 52 14.37 -14.13 -7.89
N ASN A 53 13.58 -15.03 -7.31
CA ASN A 53 13.66 -16.47 -7.58
C ASN A 53 12.47 -17.00 -8.38
N GLY A 54 11.37 -16.24 -8.41
CA GLY A 54 10.07 -16.69 -8.90
C GLY A 54 9.13 -17.11 -7.75
N PRO A 55 7.81 -16.93 -7.92
CA PRO A 55 6.80 -17.15 -6.87
C PRO A 55 6.65 -18.62 -6.44
N GLN A 56 6.91 -19.54 -7.37
CA GLN A 56 6.81 -20.99 -7.18
C GLN A 56 8.16 -21.67 -6.95
N HIS A 57 9.23 -20.87 -6.80
CA HIS A 57 10.55 -21.40 -6.48
C HIS A 57 10.55 -22.03 -5.08
N THR A 58 11.31 -23.11 -4.91
CA THR A 58 11.34 -23.90 -3.66
C THR A 58 11.66 -23.03 -2.43
N GLU A 59 12.62 -22.12 -2.55
CA GLU A 59 12.95 -21.16 -1.48
C GLU A 59 11.82 -20.17 -1.19
N THR A 60 11.14 -19.65 -2.22
CA THR A 60 10.01 -18.73 -2.07
C THR A 60 8.85 -19.42 -1.37
N LEU A 61 8.55 -20.67 -1.73
CA LEU A 61 7.53 -21.48 -1.07
C LEU A 61 7.88 -21.79 0.39
N ALA A 62 9.16 -22.03 0.71
CA ALA A 62 9.60 -22.21 2.08
C ALA A 62 9.44 -20.93 2.93
N LEU A 63 9.67 -19.75 2.35
CA LEU A 63 9.44 -18.47 3.01
C LEU A 63 7.95 -18.18 3.21
N LYS A 64 7.11 -18.47 2.20
CA LYS A 64 5.64 -18.43 2.31
C LYS A 64 5.14 -19.31 3.45
N LYS A 65 5.57 -20.58 3.49
CA LYS A 65 5.24 -21.52 4.57
C LYS A 65 5.66 -21.02 5.96
N SER A 66 6.76 -20.27 6.06
CA SER A 66 7.24 -19.76 7.34
C SER A 66 6.26 -18.74 7.97
N ALA A 67 5.43 -18.07 7.19
CA ALA A 67 4.37 -17.19 7.72
C ALA A 67 3.28 -17.99 8.46
N SER A 68 2.79 -19.08 7.86
CA SER A 68 1.81 -19.97 8.49
C SER A 68 2.41 -20.73 9.68
N ASP A 69 3.67 -21.13 9.59
CA ASP A 69 4.40 -21.76 10.70
C ASP A 69 4.51 -20.79 11.89
N LEU A 70 4.78 -19.50 11.63
CA LEU A 70 4.87 -18.47 12.65
C LEU A 70 3.51 -18.21 13.33
N VAL A 71 2.43 -18.06 12.56
CA VAL A 71 1.07 -17.91 13.10
C VAL A 71 0.68 -19.12 13.94
N TRP A 72 1.02 -20.33 13.47
CA TRP A 72 0.79 -21.54 14.24
C TRP A 72 1.62 -21.54 15.53
N ALA A 73 2.92 -21.24 15.48
CA ALA A 73 3.77 -21.21 16.66
C ALA A 73 3.29 -20.19 17.71
N ALA A 74 2.74 -19.04 17.26
CA ALA A 74 2.25 -17.97 18.12
C ALA A 74 0.84 -18.18 18.68
N SER A 75 0.12 -19.22 18.25
CA SER A 75 -1.17 -19.57 18.82
C SER A 75 -1.04 -20.45 20.05
N ALA A 76 -2.05 -20.48 20.90
CA ALA A 76 -2.03 -21.36 22.07
C ALA A 76 -1.95 -22.84 21.67
N LYS A 77 -1.28 -23.63 22.51
CA LYS A 77 -1.04 -25.06 22.30
C LYS A 77 -1.62 -25.85 23.48
N PRO A 78 -2.92 -26.25 23.41
CA PRO A 78 -3.63 -26.84 24.55
C PRO A 78 -3.10 -28.23 24.92
N ASN A 79 -2.59 -28.98 23.94
CA ASN A 79 -2.05 -30.32 24.17
C ASN A 79 -0.50 -30.31 24.20
N ARG A 80 0.08 -31.36 24.81
CA ARG A 80 1.55 -31.48 24.97
C ARG A 80 2.25 -31.85 23.66
N HIS A 81 1.55 -32.51 22.74
CA HIS A 81 2.09 -32.96 21.47
C HIS A 81 2.43 -31.77 20.56
N ASP A 82 1.49 -30.85 20.38
CA ASP A 82 1.67 -29.65 19.57
C ASP A 82 2.75 -28.75 20.16
N ARG A 83 2.84 -28.66 21.50
CA ARG A 83 3.93 -27.94 22.18
C ARG A 83 5.30 -28.52 21.84
N ALA A 84 5.44 -29.85 21.90
CA ALA A 84 6.69 -30.53 21.56
C ALA A 84 7.06 -30.30 20.09
N LYS A 85 6.07 -30.33 19.19
CA LYS A 85 6.27 -30.06 17.77
C LYS A 85 6.75 -28.63 17.51
N VAL A 86 6.12 -27.62 18.11
CA VAL A 86 6.59 -26.22 17.97
C VAL A 86 8.03 -26.08 18.46
N ILE A 87 8.36 -26.64 19.64
CA ILE A 87 9.71 -26.57 20.21
C ILE A 87 10.74 -27.21 19.28
N GLN A 88 10.39 -28.33 18.65
CA GLN A 88 11.25 -29.02 17.70
C GLN A 88 11.46 -28.21 16.41
N ASP A 89 10.41 -27.59 15.89
CA ASP A 89 10.43 -26.89 14.59
C ASP A 89 10.93 -25.43 14.69
N LEU A 90 10.95 -24.85 15.90
CA LEU A 90 11.25 -23.44 16.15
C LEU A 90 12.66 -23.02 15.70
N PRO A 91 13.75 -23.77 15.95
CA PRO A 91 15.10 -23.36 15.53
C PRO A 91 15.17 -23.15 14.01
N ASP A 92 14.58 -24.06 13.24
CA ASP A 92 14.56 -23.97 11.78
C ASP A 92 13.67 -22.82 11.29
N LEU A 93 12.54 -22.57 11.96
CA LEU A 93 11.70 -21.41 11.66
C LEU A 93 12.48 -20.11 11.86
N LEU A 94 13.12 -19.92 13.01
CA LEU A 94 13.89 -18.71 13.31
C LEU A 94 15.08 -18.53 12.36
N ALA A 95 15.73 -19.63 11.94
CA ALA A 95 16.78 -19.58 10.92
C ALA A 95 16.24 -19.11 9.57
N ARG A 96 15.06 -19.59 9.16
CA ARG A 96 14.38 -19.11 7.93
C ARG A 96 13.98 -17.65 8.04
N LEU A 97 13.48 -17.19 9.19
CA LEU A 97 13.14 -15.78 9.41
C LEU A 97 14.36 -14.86 9.24
N ARG A 98 15.49 -15.21 9.86
CA ARG A 98 16.75 -14.47 9.71
C ARG A 98 17.23 -14.44 8.25
N ARG A 99 17.19 -15.58 7.56
CA ARG A 99 17.52 -15.66 6.14
C ARG A 99 16.62 -14.77 5.29
N GLY A 100 15.31 -14.76 5.57
CA GLY A 100 14.34 -13.90 4.91
C GLY A 100 14.68 -12.41 5.08
N MET A 101 14.88 -11.96 6.33
CA MET A 101 15.25 -10.56 6.60
C MET A 101 16.61 -10.18 5.99
N SER A 102 17.54 -11.13 5.89
CA SER A 102 18.82 -10.92 5.21
C SER A 102 18.66 -10.73 3.70
N LEU A 103 17.66 -11.35 3.07
CA LEU A 103 17.32 -11.10 1.65
C LEU A 103 16.80 -9.67 1.43
N LEU A 104 16.09 -9.13 2.41
CA LEU A 104 15.58 -7.76 2.40
C LEU A 104 16.68 -6.72 2.70
N GLY A 105 17.85 -7.15 3.17
CA GLY A 105 18.98 -6.27 3.47
C GLY A 105 18.96 -5.67 4.88
N LEU A 106 18.14 -6.19 5.79
CA LEU A 106 18.15 -5.76 7.19
C LEU A 106 19.49 -6.11 7.83
N ASN A 107 20.04 -5.18 8.61
CA ASN A 107 21.28 -5.43 9.35
C ASN A 107 21.05 -6.42 10.51
N SER A 108 22.13 -6.98 11.06
CA SER A 108 22.04 -8.00 12.11
C SER A 108 21.41 -7.51 13.41
N ALA A 109 21.52 -6.22 13.74
CA ALA A 109 20.93 -5.67 14.97
C ALA A 109 19.40 -5.61 14.86
N ASP A 110 18.88 -5.13 13.72
CA ASP A 110 17.44 -5.07 13.46
C ASP A 110 16.83 -6.47 13.35
N GLN A 111 17.55 -7.40 12.72
CA GLN A 111 17.14 -8.81 12.69
C GLN A 111 16.98 -9.38 14.11
N GLU A 112 17.94 -9.14 15.00
CA GLU A 112 17.87 -9.67 16.36
C GLU A 112 16.77 -9.00 17.19
N ASN A 113 16.48 -7.71 16.95
CA ASN A 113 15.34 -7.03 17.56
C ASN A 113 14.01 -7.71 17.18
N HIS A 114 13.79 -7.99 15.89
CA HIS A 114 12.60 -8.71 15.44
C HIS A 114 12.54 -10.14 16.01
N ILE A 115 13.65 -10.88 15.99
CA ILE A 115 13.68 -12.24 16.54
C ILE A 115 13.40 -12.25 18.04
N LYS A 116 13.89 -11.26 18.78
CA LYS A 116 13.61 -11.13 20.22
C LYS A 116 12.12 -10.91 20.46
N VAL A 117 11.51 -9.94 19.77
CA VAL A 117 10.06 -9.66 19.89
C VAL A 117 9.24 -10.91 19.55
N ILE A 118 9.58 -11.61 18.46
CA ILE A 118 8.93 -12.86 18.07
C ILE A 118 9.13 -13.92 19.17
N GLY A 119 10.35 -14.11 19.66
CA GLY A 119 10.67 -15.08 20.70
C GLY A 119 9.90 -14.86 22.00
N ASP A 120 9.83 -13.61 22.46
CA ASP A 120 9.07 -13.21 23.65
C ASP A 120 7.57 -13.48 23.43
N THR A 121 7.05 -13.11 22.27
CA THR A 121 5.65 -13.34 21.89
C THR A 121 5.28 -14.83 21.83
N LEU A 122 6.18 -15.66 21.32
CA LEU A 122 6.01 -17.11 21.28
C LEU A 122 6.04 -17.69 22.70
N ALA A 123 6.99 -17.29 23.54
CA ALA A 123 7.07 -17.74 24.93
C ALA A 123 5.77 -17.41 25.69
N ASP A 124 5.24 -16.20 25.50
CA ASP A 124 3.96 -15.80 26.07
C ASP A 124 2.78 -16.62 25.53
N ALA A 125 2.81 -17.05 24.26
CA ALA A 125 1.78 -17.91 23.69
C ALA A 125 1.75 -19.31 24.33
N PHE A 126 2.89 -19.82 24.81
CA PHE A 126 2.94 -21.07 25.57
C PHE A 126 2.37 -20.94 26.98
N LEU A 127 2.50 -19.76 27.59
CA LEU A 127 2.04 -19.48 28.95
C LEU A 127 0.57 -19.02 28.97
N SER A 128 0.13 -18.35 27.90
CA SER A 128 -1.20 -17.76 27.77
C SER A 128 -2.26 -18.79 27.37
N LYS A 129 -3.48 -18.58 27.86
CA LYS A 129 -4.70 -19.30 27.46
C LYS A 129 -5.42 -18.61 26.28
N THR A 130 -4.66 -18.01 25.37
CA THR A 130 -5.21 -17.48 24.10
C THR A 130 -5.96 -18.58 23.34
N GLU A 131 -6.88 -18.19 22.46
CA GLU A 131 -7.63 -19.17 21.68
C GLU A 131 -6.68 -19.94 20.75
N ALA A 132 -6.83 -21.26 20.69
CA ALA A 132 -6.04 -22.10 19.81
C ALA A 132 -6.58 -21.98 18.38
N ILE A 133 -5.71 -21.69 17.41
CA ILE A 133 -6.11 -21.66 16.01
C ILE A 133 -6.30 -23.11 15.53
N PRO A 134 -7.45 -23.48 14.94
CA PRO A 134 -7.69 -24.81 14.42
C PRO A 134 -6.67 -25.20 13.34
N HIS A 135 -6.21 -26.46 13.33
CA HIS A 135 -5.21 -26.92 12.35
C HIS A 135 -5.67 -26.73 10.90
N ALA A 136 -6.95 -26.97 10.62
CA ALA A 136 -7.54 -26.75 9.31
C ALA A 136 -7.40 -25.30 8.81
N ARG A 137 -7.43 -24.31 9.71
CA ARG A 137 -7.21 -22.90 9.35
C ARG A 137 -5.75 -22.62 8.99
N ILE A 138 -4.80 -23.26 9.67
CA ILE A 138 -3.37 -23.16 9.34
C ILE A 138 -3.07 -23.82 7.99
N GLU A 139 -3.67 -24.97 7.71
CA GLU A 139 -3.55 -25.64 6.41
C GLU A 139 -4.17 -24.80 5.27
N GLU A 140 -5.33 -24.18 5.51
CA GLU A 140 -5.95 -23.25 4.59
C GLU A 140 -5.04 -22.05 4.29
N MET A 141 -4.50 -21.41 5.34
CA MET A 141 -3.54 -20.31 5.21
C MET A 141 -2.29 -20.75 4.43
N THR A 142 -1.73 -21.93 4.72
CA THR A 142 -0.57 -22.47 4.01
C THR A 142 -0.86 -22.65 2.52
N ARG A 143 -2.04 -23.19 2.18
CA ARG A 143 -2.47 -23.39 0.79
C ARG A 143 -2.67 -22.07 0.06
N ARG A 144 -3.28 -21.08 0.71
CA ARG A 144 -3.46 -19.73 0.14
C ARG A 144 -2.12 -19.03 -0.07
N LEU A 145 -1.21 -19.10 0.89
CA LEU A 145 0.14 -18.53 0.78
C LEU A 145 0.98 -19.19 -0.32
N ALA A 146 0.85 -20.50 -0.54
CA ALA A 146 1.56 -21.18 -1.61
C ALA A 146 1.16 -20.66 -3.00
N ASN A 147 -0.11 -20.31 -3.17
CA ASN A 147 -0.69 -19.79 -4.41
C ASN A 147 -1.05 -18.30 -4.30
N LEU A 148 -0.28 -17.55 -3.51
CA LEU A 148 -0.58 -16.14 -3.20
C LEU A 148 -0.76 -15.30 -4.48
N GLU A 149 -0.04 -15.63 -5.54
CA GLU A 149 -0.11 -14.93 -6.83
C GLU A 149 -1.41 -15.15 -7.59
N ASP A 150 -2.06 -16.29 -7.40
CA ASP A 150 -3.35 -16.60 -8.04
C ASP A 150 -4.44 -15.73 -7.40
N PHE A 151 -4.42 -15.59 -6.07
CA PHE A 151 -5.35 -14.71 -5.34
C PHE A 151 -5.08 -13.22 -5.54
N VAL A 152 -3.83 -12.87 -5.85
CA VAL A 152 -3.43 -11.52 -6.25
C VAL A 152 -3.92 -11.17 -7.67
N SER A 153 -4.28 -12.17 -8.49
CA SER A 153 -4.68 -11.97 -9.88
C SER A 153 -6.19 -12.11 -10.13
N ASP A 154 -6.92 -12.91 -9.33
CA ASP A 154 -8.22 -13.44 -9.78
C ASP A 154 -9.52 -12.79 -9.25
N ASP A 155 -9.55 -11.82 -8.32
CA ASP A 155 -10.83 -11.12 -8.06
C ASP A 155 -10.79 -9.78 -7.29
N ASP A 156 -9.61 -9.21 -6.98
CA ASP A 156 -9.53 -7.99 -6.16
C ASP A 156 -8.39 -7.03 -6.57
N ALA A 157 -7.88 -7.14 -7.80
CA ALA A 157 -6.97 -6.13 -8.38
C ALA A 157 -7.63 -4.74 -8.56
N GLY A 158 -8.86 -4.54 -8.07
CA GLY A 158 -9.65 -3.32 -8.13
C GLY A 158 -9.72 -2.51 -6.84
N GLU A 159 -9.36 -3.06 -5.69
CA GLU A 159 -9.37 -2.34 -4.40
C GLU A 159 -8.10 -2.65 -3.61
N LEU A 160 -7.07 -1.82 -3.83
CA LEU A 160 -6.03 -1.65 -2.81
C LEU A 160 -6.74 -1.09 -1.56
N PRO A 161 -6.66 -1.72 -0.38
CA PRO A 161 -6.99 -1.05 0.86
C PRO A 161 -5.85 -0.06 1.10
N LEU A 162 -6.09 1.15 0.63
CA LEU A 162 -5.27 2.31 0.91
C LEU A 162 -5.58 2.67 2.37
N ASP A 163 -4.96 1.95 3.32
CA ASP A 163 -5.01 2.33 4.72
C ASP A 163 -3.96 3.40 5.01
N GLN A 164 -4.20 4.18 6.06
CA GLN A 164 -3.42 5.35 6.44
C GLN A 164 -1.91 5.06 6.50
N GLU A 165 -1.54 3.91 7.07
CA GLU A 165 -0.16 3.48 7.28
C GLU A 165 0.57 3.19 5.96
N SER A 166 -0.14 2.62 4.96
CA SER A 166 0.41 2.36 3.62
C SER A 166 0.71 3.64 2.84
N ILE A 167 -0.05 4.70 3.10
CA ILE A 167 0.09 5.99 2.42
C ILE A 167 1.16 6.86 3.09
N GLU A 168 1.25 6.82 4.42
CA GLU A 168 2.32 7.43 5.23
C GLU A 168 3.71 6.98 4.75
N MET A 169 3.87 5.68 4.53
CA MET A 169 5.11 5.09 4.04
C MET A 169 5.43 5.45 2.58
N MET A 170 4.43 5.66 1.71
CA MET A 170 4.64 5.99 0.29
C MET A 170 5.02 7.46 0.06
N LEU A 171 4.53 8.38 0.90
CA LEU A 171 4.67 9.83 0.67
C LEU A 171 5.60 10.52 1.66
N GLY A 172 5.91 9.89 2.80
CA GLY A 172 6.74 10.50 3.85
C GLY A 172 6.04 11.68 4.55
N ILE A 173 4.70 11.71 4.51
CA ILE A 173 3.84 12.73 5.12
C ILE A 173 2.92 12.04 6.14
N ASP A 174 2.60 12.73 7.22
CA ASP A 174 1.58 12.34 8.21
C ASP A 174 0.23 12.08 7.50
N ALA A 175 -0.23 10.83 7.46
CA ALA A 175 -1.38 10.37 6.67
C ALA A 175 -2.70 10.57 7.42
N SER A 176 -2.66 11.19 8.60
CA SER A 176 -3.86 11.70 9.28
C SER A 176 -4.68 12.67 8.40
N MET A 177 -4.08 13.22 7.35
CA MET A 177 -4.71 14.15 6.40
C MET A 177 -4.97 13.55 5.01
N ILE A 178 -4.76 12.24 4.79
CA ILE A 178 -4.93 11.62 3.46
C ILE A 178 -6.25 10.86 3.38
N GLU A 179 -7.16 11.39 2.57
CA GLU A 179 -8.46 10.79 2.27
C GLU A 179 -8.37 9.91 1.03
N VAL A 180 -8.71 8.64 1.21
CA VAL A 180 -8.74 7.66 0.14
C VAL A 180 -10.12 7.61 -0.46
N ILE A 181 -10.17 7.77 -1.78
CA ILE A 181 -11.40 7.70 -2.52
C ILE A 181 -11.29 6.52 -3.48
N SER A 182 -11.65 5.34 -3.01
CA SER A 182 -11.60 4.07 -3.77
C SER A 182 -12.94 3.71 -4.40
N THR A 183 -14.06 4.11 -3.80
CA THR A 183 -15.41 3.66 -4.19
C THR A 183 -16.38 4.80 -4.53
N GLY A 184 -17.36 4.49 -5.40
CA GLY A 184 -18.46 5.38 -5.78
C GLY A 184 -18.42 5.91 -7.23
N GLY A 185 -19.54 6.52 -7.67
CA GLY A 185 -19.69 7.14 -8.99
C GLY A 185 -20.16 6.18 -10.10
N SER A 186 -20.52 6.74 -11.25
CA SER A 186 -20.89 5.98 -12.45
C SER A 186 -19.66 5.40 -13.15
N GLN A 187 -19.84 4.30 -13.90
CA GLN A 187 -18.78 3.76 -14.75
C GLN A 187 -18.26 4.84 -15.72
N PRO A 188 -16.94 5.14 -15.70
CA PRO A 188 -16.36 6.15 -16.56
C PRO A 188 -16.27 5.64 -18.00
N SER A 189 -16.48 6.55 -18.95
CA SER A 189 -16.29 6.27 -20.38
C SER A 189 -14.82 6.09 -20.74
N ALA A 190 -14.55 5.41 -21.86
CA ALA A 190 -13.19 5.19 -22.35
C ALA A 190 -12.43 6.51 -22.61
N ALA A 191 -13.14 7.56 -23.04
CA ALA A 191 -12.56 8.89 -23.23
C ALA A 191 -12.09 9.51 -21.90
N MET A 192 -12.87 9.38 -20.83
CA MET A 192 -12.52 9.90 -19.50
C MET A 192 -11.38 9.10 -18.86
N MET A 193 -11.31 7.80 -19.11
CA MET A 193 -10.18 6.95 -18.72
C MET A 193 -8.88 7.36 -19.45
N GLY A 194 -8.97 7.73 -20.73
CA GLY A 194 -7.85 8.28 -21.49
C GLY A 194 -7.37 9.62 -20.92
N TRP A 195 -8.32 10.52 -20.64
CA TRP A 195 -8.00 11.83 -20.06
C TRP A 195 -7.35 11.72 -18.67
N ALA A 196 -7.88 10.87 -17.78
CA ALA A 196 -7.27 10.60 -16.48
C ALA A 196 -5.82 10.09 -16.60
N ASN A 197 -5.55 9.26 -17.62
CA ASN A 197 -4.22 8.76 -17.95
C ASN A 197 -3.29 9.80 -18.55
N GLU A 198 -3.76 10.96 -18.99
CA GLU A 198 -2.92 11.98 -19.63
C GLU A 198 -2.63 13.17 -18.71
N LEU A 199 -3.25 13.21 -17.52
CA LEU A 199 -3.02 14.28 -16.55
C LEU A 199 -1.53 14.42 -16.20
N GLN A 200 -1.07 15.66 -16.06
CA GLN A 200 0.32 15.98 -15.73
C GLN A 200 0.44 16.47 -14.29
N PRO A 201 1.30 15.85 -13.46
CA PRO A 201 1.59 16.36 -12.12
C PRO A 201 1.98 17.84 -12.17
N GLY A 202 1.57 18.60 -11.16
CA GLY A 202 1.70 20.05 -11.07
C GLY A 202 0.44 20.82 -11.47
N THR A 203 -0.49 20.20 -12.21
CA THR A 203 -1.75 20.83 -12.65
C THR A 203 -2.70 21.05 -11.48
N TRP A 204 -3.33 22.22 -11.41
CA TRP A 204 -4.33 22.57 -10.40
C TRP A 204 -5.74 22.22 -10.83
N PHE A 205 -6.53 21.73 -9.88
CA PHE A 205 -7.92 21.35 -10.07
C PHE A 205 -8.81 21.94 -8.97
N THR A 206 -10.02 22.29 -9.36
CA THR A 206 -11.13 22.47 -8.44
C THR A 206 -11.78 21.11 -8.23
N MET A 207 -11.81 20.66 -6.99
CA MET A 207 -12.35 19.36 -6.60
C MET A 207 -13.54 19.53 -5.67
N ASP A 208 -14.67 18.91 -6.01
CA ASP A 208 -15.84 18.76 -5.15
C ASP A 208 -15.89 17.32 -4.61
N HIS A 209 -15.64 17.18 -3.31
CA HIS A 209 -15.76 15.91 -2.61
C HIS A 209 -16.78 16.02 -1.48
N ASN A 210 -17.86 15.23 -1.54
CA ASN A 210 -18.93 15.22 -0.55
C ASN A 210 -19.53 16.61 -0.24
N GLY A 211 -19.61 17.50 -1.24
CA GLY A 211 -20.12 18.86 -1.09
C GLY A 211 -19.10 19.85 -0.52
N ARG A 212 -17.84 19.45 -0.35
CA ARG A 212 -16.72 20.33 -0.01
C ARG A 212 -15.93 20.62 -1.28
N ILE A 213 -15.88 21.90 -1.65
CA ILE A 213 -15.10 22.37 -2.79
C ILE A 213 -13.72 22.84 -2.30
N ALA A 214 -12.66 22.24 -2.83
CA ALA A 214 -11.28 22.58 -2.53
C ALA A 214 -10.45 22.79 -3.80
N GLN A 215 -9.42 23.62 -3.71
CA GLN A 215 -8.36 23.70 -4.73
C GLN A 215 -7.31 22.66 -4.38
N ALA A 216 -7.05 21.73 -5.31
CA ALA A 216 -6.08 20.67 -5.14
C ALA A 216 -5.12 20.58 -6.33
N GLN A 217 -3.84 20.49 -6.04
CA GLN A 217 -2.80 20.27 -7.02
C GLN A 217 -2.64 18.76 -7.24
N TYR A 218 -2.63 18.32 -8.49
CA TYR A 218 -2.26 16.95 -8.81
C TYR A 218 -0.76 16.77 -8.54
N ALA A 219 -0.43 16.19 -7.40
CA ALA A 219 0.91 16.21 -6.84
C ALA A 219 1.78 15.06 -7.38
N TRP A 220 1.17 13.90 -7.64
CA TRP A 220 1.91 12.69 -8.00
C TRP A 220 1.02 11.64 -8.67
N CYS A 221 1.62 10.76 -9.46
CA CYS A 221 1.02 9.50 -9.88
C CYS A 221 2.01 8.37 -9.95
N SER A 222 1.51 7.13 -9.84
CA SER A 222 2.33 5.95 -10.05
C SER A 222 2.76 5.81 -11.51
N ASP A 223 3.87 5.11 -11.77
CA ASP A 223 4.45 4.96 -13.11
C ASP A 223 3.48 4.30 -14.12
N ARG A 224 2.63 3.37 -13.64
CA ARG A 224 1.55 2.75 -14.43
C ARG A 224 0.25 3.55 -14.46
N ARG A 225 0.25 4.76 -13.89
CA ARG A 225 -0.89 5.68 -13.78
C ARG A 225 -2.14 4.99 -13.23
N GLN A 226 -1.94 4.16 -12.20
CA GLN A 226 -3.03 3.47 -11.51
C GLN A 226 -3.48 4.20 -10.25
N LEU A 227 -2.57 4.99 -9.65
CA LEU A 227 -2.81 5.79 -8.46
C LEU A 227 -2.46 7.25 -8.75
N HIS A 228 -3.31 8.14 -8.27
CA HIS A 228 -3.24 9.57 -8.50
C HIS A 228 -3.47 10.30 -7.18
N LEU A 229 -2.51 11.16 -6.81
CA LEU A 229 -2.53 11.92 -5.58
C LEU A 229 -2.78 13.40 -5.87
N PHE A 230 -3.71 13.99 -5.13
CA PHE A 230 -4.01 15.41 -5.15
C PHE A 230 -3.75 16.01 -3.78
N ALA A 231 -3.02 17.13 -3.70
CA ALA A 231 -2.76 17.86 -2.47
C ALA A 231 -3.58 19.14 -2.45
N ALA A 232 -4.49 19.28 -1.49
CA ALA A 232 -5.34 20.46 -1.31
C ALA A 232 -4.70 21.53 -0.42
N ASN A 233 -5.10 22.78 -0.64
CA ASN A 233 -4.55 23.95 0.06
C ASN A 233 -4.89 24.00 1.55
N ASP A 234 -5.87 23.24 1.99
CA ASP A 234 -6.28 23.11 3.39
C ASP A 234 -5.48 22.04 4.14
N GLY A 235 -4.50 21.41 3.48
CA GLY A 235 -3.61 20.40 4.05
C GLY A 235 -4.12 18.97 3.89
N TYR A 236 -5.31 18.77 3.31
CA TYR A 236 -5.79 17.43 2.96
C TYR A 236 -5.15 16.93 1.66
N CYS A 237 -4.99 15.62 1.57
CA CYS A 237 -4.49 14.94 0.39
C CYS A 237 -5.51 13.89 -0.03
N TYR A 238 -5.71 13.70 -1.33
CA TYR A 238 -6.71 12.82 -1.88
C TYR A 238 -6.05 11.81 -2.80
N LEU A 239 -6.18 10.53 -2.45
CA LEU A 239 -5.60 9.44 -3.23
C LEU A 239 -6.72 8.68 -3.95
N MET A 240 -6.60 8.57 -5.28
CA MET A 240 -7.62 7.98 -6.15
C MET A 240 -7.02 6.92 -7.08
N PRO A 241 -7.70 5.78 -7.26
CA PRO A 241 -7.44 4.88 -8.38
C PRO A 241 -7.82 5.55 -9.72
N LEU A 242 -7.15 5.17 -10.81
CA LEU A 242 -7.39 5.69 -12.17
C LEU A 242 -8.88 5.73 -12.55
N ARG A 243 -9.59 4.64 -12.26
CA ARG A 243 -11.02 4.52 -12.57
C ARG A 243 -11.85 5.53 -11.80
N ARG A 244 -11.52 5.76 -10.53
CA ARG A 244 -12.23 6.73 -9.69
C ARG A 244 -11.96 8.15 -10.17
N LEU A 245 -10.70 8.47 -10.46
CA LEU A 245 -10.31 9.75 -11.05
C LEU A 245 -11.10 10.04 -12.34
N ALA A 246 -11.21 9.05 -13.23
CA ALA A 246 -12.01 9.18 -14.45
C ALA A 246 -13.51 9.43 -14.17
N SER A 247 -14.08 8.80 -13.14
CA SER A 247 -15.46 9.07 -12.71
C SER A 247 -15.63 10.49 -12.15
N TYR A 248 -14.63 11.04 -11.46
CA TYR A 248 -14.64 12.43 -10.96
C TYR A 248 -14.62 13.44 -12.11
N LEU A 249 -13.74 13.23 -13.09
CA LEU A 249 -13.69 14.04 -14.31
C LEU A 249 -15.02 13.98 -15.06
N GLN A 250 -15.59 12.79 -15.21
CA GLN A 250 -16.87 12.59 -15.91
C GLN A 250 -18.04 13.29 -15.21
N ALA A 251 -18.06 13.28 -13.87
CA ALA A 251 -19.12 13.90 -13.08
C ALA A 251 -18.95 15.42 -12.91
N GLY A 252 -17.85 16.01 -13.42
CA GLY A 252 -17.51 17.41 -13.18
C GLY A 252 -17.11 17.71 -11.73
N LEU A 253 -16.80 16.68 -10.94
CA LEU A 253 -16.34 16.80 -9.56
C LEU A 253 -14.85 17.12 -9.46
N LEU A 254 -14.11 16.95 -10.56
CA LEU A 254 -12.73 17.38 -10.69
C LEU A 254 -12.61 18.15 -12.00
N THR A 255 -12.32 19.45 -11.91
CA THR A 255 -12.25 20.34 -13.07
C THR A 255 -10.92 21.09 -13.07
N PRO A 256 -10.20 21.17 -14.20
CA PRO A 256 -8.96 21.93 -14.26
C PRO A 256 -9.22 23.39 -13.89
N THR A 257 -8.42 23.92 -12.98
CA THR A 257 -8.41 25.36 -12.74
C THR A 257 -7.50 25.97 -13.80
N GLU A 258 -8.04 26.73 -14.74
CA GLU A 258 -7.22 27.44 -15.73
C GLU A 258 -6.25 28.37 -14.99
N GLU A 259 -4.95 28.10 -15.09
CA GLU A 259 -3.95 29.13 -14.85
C GLU A 259 -4.13 30.19 -15.94
N GLU A 260 -4.70 31.34 -15.59
CA GLU A 260 -4.38 32.55 -16.31
C GLU A 260 -2.85 32.68 -16.26
N ALA A 261 -2.18 32.35 -17.36
CA ALA A 261 -0.74 32.46 -17.47
C ALA A 261 -0.33 33.85 -16.93
N LEU A 262 0.67 33.90 -16.05
CA LEU A 262 1.13 35.16 -15.43
C LEU A 262 1.41 36.27 -16.46
N THR A 263 1.70 35.91 -17.71
CA THR A 263 1.83 36.80 -18.86
C THR A 263 0.51 37.40 -19.36
N VAL A 264 -0.60 36.67 -19.32
CA VAL A 264 -1.95 37.15 -19.64
C VAL A 264 -2.46 38.08 -18.54
N ARG A 265 -2.19 37.78 -17.26
CA ARG A 265 -2.55 38.67 -16.15
C ARG A 265 -1.72 39.95 -16.16
N ALA A 266 -0.42 39.87 -16.44
CA ALA A 266 0.44 41.04 -16.59
C ALA A 266 0.06 41.90 -17.80
N THR A 267 -0.32 41.30 -18.93
CA THR A 267 -0.78 42.07 -20.11
C THR A 267 -2.19 42.63 -19.92
N ARG A 268 -3.10 41.91 -19.25
CA ARG A 268 -4.44 42.41 -18.91
C ARG A 268 -4.40 43.54 -17.87
N ASP A 269 -3.54 43.44 -16.85
CA ASP A 269 -3.33 44.53 -15.88
C ASP A 269 -2.58 45.72 -16.51
N ALA A 270 -1.68 45.49 -17.47
CA ALA A 270 -1.04 46.56 -18.23
C ALA A 270 -2.01 47.26 -19.19
N LEU A 271 -2.86 46.50 -19.91
CA LEU A 271 -3.90 47.04 -20.78
C LEU A 271 -5.00 47.75 -19.97
N ALA A 272 -5.44 47.20 -18.84
CA ALA A 272 -6.42 47.85 -17.97
C ALA A 272 -5.87 49.14 -17.32
N LYS A 273 -4.55 49.21 -17.02
CA LYS A 273 -3.89 50.45 -16.56
C LYS A 273 -3.70 51.48 -17.68
N LEU A 274 -3.57 51.04 -18.94
CA LEU A 274 -3.49 51.91 -20.12
C LEU A 274 -4.87 52.48 -20.49
N ASP A 275 -5.93 51.68 -20.43
CA ASP A 275 -7.30 52.11 -20.68
C ASP A 275 -7.84 53.03 -19.54
N ALA A 276 -7.33 52.87 -18.31
CA ALA A 276 -7.70 53.72 -17.18
C ALA A 276 -6.97 55.07 -17.11
N ASN A 277 -5.92 55.32 -17.92
CA ASN A 277 -5.15 56.58 -17.93
C ASN A 277 -4.57 56.92 -19.32
N PRO A 278 -5.43 57.30 -20.30
CA PRO A 278 -4.99 57.66 -21.65
C PRO A 278 -4.14 58.94 -21.73
N GLU A 279 -4.09 59.75 -20.67
CA GLU A 279 -3.38 61.05 -20.67
C GLU A 279 -1.85 60.96 -20.49
N ARG A 280 -1.29 59.79 -20.17
CA ARG A 280 0.16 59.61 -19.99
C ARG A 280 0.96 59.40 -21.28
N LEU A 281 0.32 59.47 -22.44
CA LEU A 281 0.96 59.30 -23.76
C LEU A 281 1.39 60.63 -24.43
N LEU A 282 1.25 61.79 -23.78
CA LEU A 282 1.55 63.11 -24.35
C LEU A 282 2.54 63.97 -23.54
N GLN A 283 3.56 63.36 -22.92
CA GLN A 283 4.77 64.07 -22.48
C GLN A 283 6.04 63.40 -23.02
#